data_AF-A0A834INC5-F1
#
_entry.id   AF-A0A834INC5-F1
#
_cell.length_a   1.000
_cell.length_b   1.000
_cell.length_c   1.000
_cell.angle_alpha   90.00
_cell.angle_beta   90.00
_cell.angle_gamma   90.00
#
_symmetry.space_group_name_H-M   'P 1'
#
loop_
_entity.id
_entity.type
_entity.pdbx_description
1 polymer ?
#
loop_
_entity_poly.entity_id
_entity_poly.type
_entity_poly.pdbx_seq_one_letter_code
_entity_poly.pdbx_strand_id
1 'polypeptide(L)' 'MINPGHTVPTLVDEDYVSWDTHAILGHLVHKYGNDDSLYPKDPERKDMVDQKLFFESDTLCPRVNSVIVRRIVVIFRFI' A
#
# COMPACT_ATOMS: atom_id res chain seq x y z
N MET A 1 8.62 -12.91 -14.85
CA MET A 1 8.42 -12.65 -13.40
C MET A 1 7.52 -11.45 -13.28
N ILE A 2 6.34 -11.59 -12.66
CA ILE A 2 5.29 -10.55 -12.65
C ILE A 2 5.64 -9.41 -11.68
N ASN A 3 6.15 -9.73 -10.50
CA ASN A 3 6.63 -8.76 -9.51
C ASN A 3 8.12 -9.04 -9.20
N PRO A 4 9.06 -8.22 -9.71
CA PRO A 4 10.48 -8.33 -9.37
C PRO A 4 10.81 -8.10 -7.89
N GLY A 5 9.95 -7.36 -7.18
CA GLY A 5 10.10 -7.10 -5.75
C GLY A 5 9.74 -8.30 -4.87
N HIS A 6 9.12 -9.35 -5.41
CA HIS A 6 8.70 -10.54 -4.66
C HIS A 6 7.88 -10.24 -3.40
N THR A 7 7.07 -9.19 -3.46
CA THR A 7 6.22 -8.71 -2.36
C THR A 7 4.75 -8.94 -2.66
N VAL A 8 3.95 -9.01 -1.60
CA VAL A 8 2.50 -8.91 -1.70
C VAL A 8 2.06 -7.53 -1.16
N PRO A 9 0.99 -6.94 -1.71
CA PRO A 9 0.17 -7.40 -2.84
C PRO A 9 0.80 -7.13 -4.22
N THR A 10 0.36 -7.89 -5.23
CA THR A 10 0.64 -7.64 -6.65
C THR A 10 -0.69 -7.68 -7.41
N LEU A 11 -1.03 -6.60 -8.12
CA LEU A 11 -2.20 -6.52 -8.98
C LEU A 11 -1.82 -6.89 -10.41
N VAL A 12 -2.65 -7.73 -11.03
CA VAL A 12 -2.68 -7.94 -12.47
C VAL A 12 -4.09 -7.56 -12.93
N ASP A 13 -4.17 -6.51 -13.73
CA ASP A 13 -5.41 -5.97 -14.29
C ASP A 13 -5.26 -5.90 -15.81
N GLU A 14 -5.76 -6.94 -16.48
CA GLU A 14 -5.54 -7.19 -17.91
C GLU A 14 -4.03 -7.27 -18.22
N ASP A 15 -3.52 -6.38 -19.06
CA ASP A 15 -2.10 -6.28 -19.42
C ASP A 15 -1.30 -5.38 -18.46
N TYR A 16 -1.97 -4.74 -17.49
CA TYR A 16 -1.31 -3.89 -16.50
C TYR A 16 -0.90 -4.69 -15.25
N VAL A 17 0.36 -4.55 -14.86
CA VAL A 17 0.91 -5.18 -13.66
C VAL A 17 1.46 -4.09 -12.74
N SER A 18 1.06 -4.14 -11.47
CA SER A 18 1.54 -3.22 -10.45
C SER A 18 1.79 -3.93 -9.13
N TRP A 19 2.84 -3.51 -8.44
CA TRP A 19 3.15 -3.93 -7.08
C TRP A 19 3.49 -2.68 -6.28
N ASP A 20 3.03 -2.65 -5.02
CA ASP A 20 2.90 -1.50 -4.11
C ASP A 20 1.42 -1.20 -3.81
N THR A 21 1.06 -1.29 -2.52
CA THR A 21 -0.33 -1.15 -2.07
C THR A 21 -0.91 0.21 -2.43
N HIS A 22 -0.15 1.30 -2.28
CA HIS A 22 -0.65 2.65 -2.54
C HIS A 22 -0.83 2.91 -4.04
N ALA A 23 0.09 2.43 -4.87
CA ALA A 23 -0.03 2.49 -6.33
C ALA A 23 -1.26 1.69 -6.82
N ILE A 24 -1.46 0.48 -6.28
CA ILE A 24 -2.61 -0.38 -6.60
C ILE A 24 -3.92 0.32 -6.22
N LEU A 25 -4.02 0.88 -5.01
CA LEU A 25 -5.23 1.56 -4.55
C LEU A 25 -5.56 2.77 -5.41
N GLY A 26 -4.56 3.61 -5.73
CA GLY A 26 -4.74 4.75 -6.64
C GLY A 26 -5.23 4.31 -8.02
N HIS A 27 -4.65 3.25 -8.59
CA HIS A 27 -5.07 2.68 -9.87
C HIS A 27 -6.54 2.22 -9.84
N LEU A 28 -6.94 1.49 -8.80
CA LEU A 28 -8.30 0.98 -8.68
C LEU A 28 -9.33 2.10 -8.54
N VAL A 29 -9.04 3.14 -7.74
CA VAL A 29 -9.93 4.31 -7.63
C VAL A 29 -10.03 5.04 -8.96
N HIS A 30 -8.91 5.24 -9.67
CA HIS A 30 -8.94 5.94 -10.96
C HIS A 30 -9.64 5.17 -12.08
N LYS A 31 -9.47 3.83 -12.17
CA LYS A 31 -10.03 3.01 -13.25
C LYS A 31 -11.48 2.58 -12.98
N TYR A 32 -11.82 2.32 -11.71
CA TYR A 32 -13.10 1.70 -11.32
C TYR A 32 -13.92 2.51 -10.32
N GLY A 33 -13.40 3.61 -9.79
CA GLY A 33 -14.14 4.47 -8.85
C GLY A 33 -15.35 5.11 -9.53
N ASN A 34 -16.50 5.10 -8.83
CA ASN A 34 -17.69 5.82 -9.27
C ASN A 34 -17.50 7.35 -9.17
N ASP A 35 -16.63 7.78 -8.26
CA ASP A 35 -16.24 9.16 -8.00
C ASP A 35 -14.79 9.22 -7.51
N ASP A 36 -14.29 10.44 -7.26
CA ASP A 36 -12.94 10.68 -6.74
C ASP A 36 -12.93 10.93 -5.22
N SER A 37 -13.98 10.54 -4.48
CA SER A 37 -14.07 10.81 -3.05
C SER A 37 -12.96 10.15 -2.22
N LEU A 38 -12.50 8.96 -2.64
CA LEU A 38 -11.44 8.19 -1.98
C LEU A 38 -10.03 8.69 -2.33
N TYR A 39 -9.84 9.22 -3.53
CA TYR A 39 -8.56 9.75 -4.00
C TYR A 39 -8.82 10.94 -4.92
N PRO A 40 -8.98 12.15 -4.34
CA PRO A 40 -9.43 13.33 -5.07
C PRO A 40 -8.45 13.73 -6.18
N LYS A 41 -9.00 14.29 -7.27
CA LYS A 41 -8.18 14.88 -8.34
C LYS A 41 -7.75 16.31 -8.06
N ASP A 42 -8.47 17.00 -7.17
CA ASP A 42 -8.10 18.33 -6.68
C ASP A 42 -6.71 18.28 -6.02
N PRO A 43 -5.73 19.10 -6.43
CA PRO A 43 -4.35 18.98 -5.97
C PRO A 43 -4.20 19.08 -4.45
N GLU A 44 -4.85 20.04 -3.81
CA GLU A 44 -4.69 20.27 -2.37
C GLU A 44 -5.29 19.11 -1.57
N ARG A 45 -6.46 18.63 -1.97
CA ARG A 45 -7.09 17.47 -1.32
C ARG A 45 -6.32 16.19 -1.58
N LYS A 46 -5.75 16.02 -2.77
CA LYS A 46 -4.90 14.89 -3.10
C LYS A 46 -3.63 14.90 -2.25
N ASP A 47 -2.99 16.05 -2.12
CA ASP A 47 -1.77 16.22 -1.31
C ASP A 47 -2.02 15.83 0.16
N MET A 48 -3.20 16.12 0.70
CA MET A 48 -3.58 15.67 2.05
C MET A 48 -3.70 14.14 2.17
N VAL A 49 -4.15 13.46 1.10
CA VAL A 49 -4.21 11.99 1.07
C VAL A 49 -2.81 11.42 0.92
N ASP A 50 -2.04 11.90 -0.05
CA ASP A 50 -0.66 11.49 -0.31
C ASP A 50 0.22 11.64 0.93
N GLN A 51 0.12 12.77 1.63
CA GLN A 51 0.84 12.99 2.89
C GLN A 51 0.59 11.86 3.90
N LYS A 52 -0.65 11.37 4.00
CA LYS A 52 -0.99 10.26 4.91
C LYS A 52 -0.47 8.93 4.39
N LEU A 53 -0.52 8.67 3.08
CA LEU A 53 0.01 7.44 2.48
C LEU A 53 1.54 7.34 2.62
N PHE A 54 2.25 8.46 2.46
CA PHE A 54 3.70 8.51 2.71
C PHE A 54 4.01 8.35 4.19
N PHE A 55 3.27 9.02 5.08
CA PHE A 55 3.43 8.79 6.52
C PHE A 55 3.18 7.32 6.91
N GLU A 56 2.17 6.68 6.30
CA GLU A 56 1.89 5.27 6.50
C GLU A 56 3.09 4.41 6.08
N SER A 57 3.58 4.61 4.84
CA SER A 57 4.67 3.83 4.24
C SER A 57 5.98 3.98 4.99
N ASP A 58 6.36 5.22 5.32
CA ASP A 58 7.70 5.54 5.81
C ASP A 58 7.79 5.47 7.34
N THR A 59 6.67 5.66 8.03
CA THR A 59 6.64 5.78 9.49
C THR A 59 5.77 4.72 10.15
N LEU A 60 4.50 4.62 9.78
CA LEU A 60 3.56 3.76 10.50
C LEU A 60 3.85 2.28 10.27
N CYS A 61 3.89 1.83 9.02
CA CYS A 61 4.06 0.44 8.64
C CYS A 61 5.37 -0.16 9.18
N PRO A 62 6.55 0.49 9.02
CA PRO A 62 7.80 -0.03 9.59
C PRO A 62 7.75 -0.16 11.12
N ARG A 63 7.12 0.79 11.82
CA ARG A 63 6.98 0.76 13.28
C ARG A 63 6.03 -0.33 13.74
N VAL A 64 4.88 -0.48 13.09
CA VAL A 64 3.92 -1.56 13.36
C VAL A 64 4.57 -2.92 13.11
N ASN A 65 5.24 -3.09 11.97
CA ASN A 65 5.99 -4.31 11.66
C ASN A 65 7.08 -4.59 12.67
N SER A 66 7.76 -3.57 13.19
CA SER A 66 8.78 -3.74 14.23
C SER A 66 8.21 -4.37 15.51
N VAL A 67 6.94 -4.11 15.84
CA VAL A 67 6.29 -4.70 17.02
C VAL A 67 5.72 -6.08 16.68
N ILE A 68 5.00 -6.20 15.56
CA ILE A 68 4.32 -7.44 15.15
C ILE A 68 5.34 -8.53 14.83
N VAL A 69 6.31 -8.25 13.96
CA VAL A 69 7.30 -9.24 13.52
C VAL A 69 8.22 -9.64 14.67
N ARG A 70 8.64 -8.69 15.52
CA ARG A 70 9.44 -9.06 16.72
C ARG A 70 8.68 -10.01 17.64
N ARG A 71 7.36 -9.83 17.79
CA ARG A 71 6.54 -10.62 18.70
C ARG A 71 6.22 -12.00 18.11
N ILE A 72 5.97 -12.09 16.80
CA ILE A 72 5.78 -13.36 16.08
C ILE A 72 7.09 -14.18 16.09
N VAL A 73 8.23 -13.58 15.73
CA VAL A 73 9.52 -14.28 15.72
C VAL A 73 9.91 -14.75 17.12
N VAL A 74 9.64 -13.97 18.17
CA VAL A 74 9.86 -14.39 19.55
C VAL A 74 8.98 -15.59 19.91
N ILE A 75 7.69 -15.59 19.57
CA ILE A 75 6.79 -16.73 19.84
C ILE A 75 7.30 -17.99 19.13
N PHE A 76 7.64 -17.90 17.84
CA PHE A 76 8.17 -19.05 17.09
C PHE A 76 9.55 -19.54 17.55
N ARG A 77 10.25 -18.78 18.39
CA ARG A 77 11.56 -19.17 18.95
C ARG A 77 11.45 -19.93 20.29
N PHE A 78 10.23 -20.05 20.83
CA PHE A 78 9.93 -20.75 22.08
C PHE A 78 8.94 -21.92 21.90
N ILE A 79 8.69 -22.33 20.66
CA ILE A 79 8.10 -23.62 20.24
C ILE A 79 9.13 -24.33 19.36
#